data_AF-A0A7D5QC62-F1
#
_entry.id   AF-A0A7D5QC62-F1
#
_cell.length_a   1.000
_cell.length_b   1.000
_cell.length_c   1.000
_cell.angle_alpha   90.00
_cell.angle_beta   90.00
_cell.angle_gamma   90.00
#
_symmetry.space_group_name_H-M   'P 1'
#
loop_
_entity.id
_entity.type
_entity.pdbx_description
1 polymer ?
#
loop_
_entity_poly.entity_id
_entity_poly.type
_entity_poly.pdbx_seq_one_letter_code
_entity_poly.pdbx_strand_id
1 'polypeptide(L)'
;MADDVCGYEDTHSGEPCKRAAGWGRDADTGYCRTHADDDDADGPPAHRETKLTKERQEGIAAAIESGKSIASACRMHGIQPATFYNWMDRGEGEDEGPFADFFDRIVRAKGYGEDHYVQPIIEIAKEQGDLATLMSLLKQRYPDSWGDVDRGEQAGGITVTSEVVEISEDSPEVQ
;
A
#
# COMPACT_ATOMS: atom_id res chain seq x y z
N MET A 1 34.43 -39.62 34.73
CA MET A 1 34.01 -38.90 33.52
C MET A 1 32.55 -38.60 33.78
N ALA A 2 32.28 -37.44 34.37
CA ALA A 2 30.92 -37.04 34.71
C ALA A 2 30.23 -36.67 33.40
N ASP A 3 29.01 -37.18 33.21
CA ASP A 3 28.30 -37.19 31.95
C ASP A 3 28.17 -35.79 31.32
N ASP A 4 28.50 -35.69 30.03
CA ASP A 4 28.44 -34.50 29.16
C ASP A 4 27.00 -34.00 28.91
N VAL A 5 26.10 -34.07 29.89
CA VAL A 5 24.66 -33.83 29.72
C VAL A 5 24.18 -32.73 30.67
N CYS A 6 23.41 -31.79 30.12
CA CYS A 6 22.94 -30.58 30.79
C CYS A 6 22.21 -30.85 32.12
N GLY A 7 21.34 -31.87 32.19
CA GLY A 7 20.70 -32.28 33.44
C GLY A 7 19.72 -31.29 34.07
N TYR A 8 19.34 -30.19 33.39
CA TYR A 8 18.40 -29.19 33.92
C TYR A 8 17.00 -29.81 34.13
N GLU A 9 16.47 -29.76 35.35
CA GLU A 9 15.26 -30.50 35.75
C GLU A 9 13.96 -29.77 35.41
N ASP A 10 13.95 -28.44 35.36
CA ASP A 10 12.76 -27.60 35.15
C ASP A 10 12.42 -27.37 33.67
N THR A 11 12.35 -28.44 32.88
CA THR A 11 11.91 -28.34 31.48
C THR A 11 10.38 -28.36 31.38
N HIS A 12 9.82 -27.73 30.33
CA HIS A 12 8.37 -27.80 30.03
C HIS A 12 7.85 -29.24 29.85
N SER A 13 8.73 -30.19 29.51
CA SER A 13 8.39 -31.61 29.39
C SER A 13 8.36 -32.36 30.72
N GLY A 14 8.87 -31.79 31.82
CA GLY A 14 9.02 -32.46 33.12
C GLY A 14 10.09 -33.56 33.17
N GLU A 15 10.77 -33.83 32.05
CA GLU A 15 11.95 -34.70 32.00
C GLU A 15 13.24 -33.86 32.05
N PRO A 16 14.32 -34.33 32.70
CA PRO A 16 15.59 -33.62 32.73
C PRO A 16 16.17 -33.38 31.32
N CYS A 17 16.80 -32.22 31.11
CA CYS A 17 17.36 -31.83 29.83
C CYS A 17 18.51 -32.76 29.39
N LYS A 18 18.30 -33.49 28.30
CA LYS A 18 19.25 -34.48 27.74
C LYS A 18 20.23 -33.89 26.73
N ARG A 19 20.28 -32.56 26.58
CA ARG A 19 21.22 -31.87 25.68
C ARG A 19 22.64 -31.92 26.23
N ALA A 20 23.65 -31.72 25.38
CA ALA A 20 25.03 -31.63 25.83
C ALA A 20 25.20 -30.50 26.86
N ALA A 21 25.95 -30.77 27.93
CA ALA A 21 26.37 -29.74 28.89
C ALA A 21 27.29 -28.71 28.21
N GLY A 22 27.35 -27.50 28.76
CA GLY A 22 28.20 -26.41 28.27
C GLY A 22 27.52 -25.41 27.33
N TRP A 23 28.15 -24.23 27.26
CA TRP A 23 27.69 -22.93 26.73
C TRP A 23 26.88 -22.04 27.68
N GLY A 24 27.43 -21.83 28.87
CA GLY A 24 27.22 -20.69 29.79
C GLY A 24 28.58 -20.29 30.41
N ARG A 25 28.63 -19.55 31.54
CA ARG A 25 29.86 -18.99 32.18
C ARG A 25 31.08 -19.95 32.33
N ASP A 26 30.89 -21.26 32.23
CA ASP A 26 31.94 -22.28 32.10
C ASP A 26 31.52 -23.33 31.04
N ALA A 27 32.38 -23.58 30.06
CA ALA A 27 32.14 -24.52 28.96
C ALA A 27 32.21 -25.99 29.41
N ASP A 28 32.93 -26.26 30.50
CA ASP A 28 33.24 -27.62 30.95
C ASP A 28 32.32 -28.08 32.11
N THR A 29 31.56 -27.16 32.72
CA THR A 29 30.80 -27.46 33.96
C THR A 29 29.40 -26.83 34.02
N GLY A 30 28.98 -26.08 32.99
CA GLY A 30 27.72 -25.32 33.01
C GLY A 30 26.52 -26.01 32.33
N TYR A 31 25.31 -25.56 32.67
CA TYR A 31 24.09 -25.90 31.92
C TYR A 31 24.20 -25.49 30.45
N CYS A 32 23.44 -26.15 29.57
CA CYS A 32 23.45 -25.82 28.15
C CYS A 32 22.93 -24.40 27.91
N ARG A 33 23.31 -23.78 26.78
CA ARG A 33 22.97 -22.40 26.41
C ARG A 33 21.52 -21.96 26.62
N THR A 34 20.56 -22.87 26.55
CA THR A 34 19.13 -22.55 26.76
C THR A 34 18.72 -22.43 28.22
N HIS A 35 19.59 -22.85 29.13
CA HIS A 35 19.44 -22.82 30.59
C HIS A 35 20.66 -22.17 31.26
N ALA A 36 21.56 -21.56 30.49
CA ALA A 36 22.59 -20.71 31.04
C ALA A 36 21.88 -19.47 31.58
N ASP A 37 22.06 -19.18 32.87
CA ASP A 37 21.59 -17.96 33.51
C ASP A 37 22.29 -16.74 32.88
N ASP A 38 21.86 -16.37 31.67
CA ASP A 38 21.92 -14.98 31.24
C ASP A 38 20.94 -14.26 32.18
N ASP A 39 21.47 -13.65 33.25
CA ASP A 39 20.77 -12.85 34.26
C ASP A 39 19.95 -11.65 33.68
N ASP A 40 19.66 -11.66 32.37
CA ASP A 40 18.88 -10.68 31.60
C ASP A 40 17.76 -11.31 30.73
N ALA A 41 17.46 -12.61 30.85
CA ALA A 41 16.47 -13.29 29.98
C ALA A 41 15.29 -13.96 30.71
N ASP A 42 14.81 -13.41 31.83
CA ASP A 42 13.61 -13.90 32.52
C ASP A 42 12.31 -13.35 31.90
N GLY A 43 12.01 -13.82 30.69
CA GLY A 43 10.68 -13.70 30.10
C GLY A 43 10.55 -14.49 28.79
N PRO A 44 9.37 -15.02 28.43
CA PRO A 44 9.11 -15.43 27.05
C PRO A 44 9.54 -14.27 26.14
N PRO A 45 10.17 -14.51 24.98
CA PRO A 45 10.66 -13.42 24.13
C PRO A 45 9.53 -12.43 24.00
N ALA A 46 9.71 -11.24 24.58
CA ALA A 46 8.69 -10.21 24.57
C ALA A 46 8.18 -10.16 23.14
N HIS A 47 6.86 -10.32 22.94
CA HIS A 47 6.24 -10.24 21.62
C HIS A 47 6.96 -9.14 20.88
N ARG A 48 7.78 -9.49 19.87
CA ARG A 48 8.60 -8.49 19.21
C ARG A 48 7.62 -7.58 18.52
N GLU A 49 7.32 -6.46 19.18
CA GLU A 49 6.36 -5.50 18.70
C GLU A 49 6.74 -5.21 17.26
N THR A 50 5.78 -5.46 16.37
CA THR A 50 6.05 -5.28 14.95
C THR A 50 6.45 -3.81 14.76
N LYS A 51 7.33 -3.54 13.80
CA LYS A 51 7.62 -2.14 13.44
C LYS A 51 6.37 -1.43 12.86
N LEU A 52 5.23 -2.11 12.71
CA LEU A 52 3.98 -1.56 12.22
C LEU A 52 3.15 -1.01 13.38
N THR A 53 3.56 0.15 13.89
CA THR A 53 2.78 0.87 14.90
C THR A 53 1.57 1.55 14.28
N LYS A 54 0.50 1.76 15.04
CA LYS A 54 -0.71 2.46 14.57
C LYS A 54 -0.41 3.85 14.03
N GLU A 55 0.49 4.59 14.67
CA GLU A 55 0.96 5.89 14.20
C GLU A 55 1.58 5.81 12.79
N ARG A 56 2.40 4.77 12.55
CA ARG A 56 3.01 4.55 11.23
C ARG A 56 1.98 4.13 10.19
N GLN A 57 1.00 3.31 10.57
CA GLN A 57 -0.12 2.94 9.70
C GLN A 57 -0.86 4.17 9.21
N GLU A 58 -1.33 5.02 10.14
CA GLU A 58 -2.09 6.22 9.82
C GLU A 58 -1.26 7.26 9.06
N GLY A 59 0.02 7.44 9.43
CA GLY A 59 0.90 8.36 8.73
C GLY A 59 1.10 7.98 7.26
N ILE A 60 1.39 6.70 6.99
CA ILE A 60 1.57 6.21 5.62
C ILE A 60 0.26 6.34 4.84
N ALA A 61 -0.87 5.99 5.46
CA ALA A 61 -2.16 6.06 4.81
C ALA A 61 -2.55 7.51 4.47
N ALA A 62 -2.39 8.46 5.39
CA ALA A 62 -2.63 9.87 5.16
C ALA A 62 -1.73 10.46 4.06
N ALA A 63 -0.47 10.02 3.97
CA ALA A 63 0.41 10.42 2.89
C ALA A 63 -0.12 9.97 1.53
N ILE A 64 -0.59 8.72 1.42
CA ILE A 64 -1.18 8.15 0.20
C ILE A 64 -2.50 8.84 -0.13
N GLU A 65 -3.35 9.11 0.86
CA GLU A 65 -4.57 9.89 0.70
C GLU A 65 -4.27 11.26 0.12
N SER A 66 -3.18 11.92 0.53
CA SER A 66 -2.76 13.20 -0.07
C SER A 66 -2.16 13.08 -1.49
N GLY A 67 -2.28 11.93 -2.15
CA GLY A 67 -1.75 11.62 -3.47
C GLY A 67 -0.28 11.15 -3.49
N LYS A 68 0.40 11.03 -2.35
CA LYS A 68 1.83 10.66 -2.41
C LYS A 68 1.99 9.22 -2.89
N SER A 69 3.04 8.99 -3.67
CA SER A 69 3.42 7.63 -4.03
C SER A 69 3.78 6.81 -2.78
N ILE A 70 3.54 5.49 -2.84
CA ILE A 70 3.90 4.55 -1.77
C ILE A 70 5.38 4.71 -1.39
N ALA A 71 6.27 4.85 -2.37
CA ALA A 71 7.69 5.05 -2.13
C ALA A 71 7.98 6.35 -1.35
N SER A 72 7.26 7.44 -1.64
CA SER A 72 7.39 8.70 -0.89
C SER A 72 6.87 8.55 0.54
N ALA A 73 5.69 7.94 0.71
CA ALA A 73 5.11 7.69 2.03
C ALA A 73 6.04 6.82 2.90
N CYS A 74 6.60 5.74 2.32
CA CYS A 74 7.58 4.88 3.00
C CYS A 74 8.79 5.67 3.51
N ARG A 75 9.38 6.53 2.67
CA ARG A 75 10.54 7.35 3.04
C ARG A 75 10.19 8.34 4.16
N MET A 76 9.01 8.98 4.11
CA MET A 76 8.56 9.90 5.15
C MET A 76 8.42 9.22 6.52
N HIS A 77 8.06 7.94 6.55
CA HIS A 77 7.86 7.18 7.78
C HIS A 77 9.02 6.22 8.13
N GLY A 78 10.16 6.39 7.47
CA GLY A 78 11.41 5.71 7.79
C GLY A 78 11.41 4.20 7.49
N ILE A 79 10.65 3.75 6.50
CA ILE A 79 10.62 2.35 6.07
C ILE A 79 11.05 2.19 4.62
N GLN A 80 11.56 1.01 4.29
CA GLN A 80 11.82 0.64 2.90
C GLN A 80 10.52 0.20 2.21
N PRO A 81 10.33 0.46 0.91
CA PRO A 81 9.16 -0.01 0.17
C PRO A 81 8.95 -1.52 0.26
N ALA A 82 10.03 -2.31 0.30
CA ALA A 82 9.96 -3.76 0.47
C ALA A 82 9.24 -4.15 1.79
N THR A 83 9.51 -3.43 2.87
CA THR A 83 8.82 -3.64 4.16
C THR A 83 7.33 -3.36 4.05
N PHE A 84 6.94 -2.30 3.34
CA PHE A 84 5.55 -1.98 3.08
C PHE A 84 4.85 -3.10 2.30
N TYR A 85 5.43 -3.57 1.19
CA TYR A 85 4.81 -4.62 0.38
C TYR A 85 4.73 -5.95 1.13
N ASN A 86 5.74 -6.29 1.94
CA ASN A 86 5.67 -7.47 2.80
C ASN A 86 4.54 -7.38 3.84
N TRP A 87 4.24 -6.17 4.34
CA TRP A 87 3.10 -5.96 5.24
C TRP A 87 1.76 -6.05 4.52
N MET A 88 1.68 -5.56 3.29
CA MET A 88 0.48 -5.66 2.46
C MET A 88 0.18 -7.11 2.08
N ASP A 89 1.17 -7.85 1.60
CA ASP A 89 1.06 -9.28 1.23
C ASP A 89 0.61 -10.12 2.43
N ARG A 90 1.20 -9.86 3.60
CA ARG A 90 0.79 -10.50 4.84
C ARG A 90 -0.64 -10.14 5.25
N GLY A 91 -1.01 -8.86 5.18
CA GLY A 91 -2.34 -8.38 5.58
C GLY A 91 -3.46 -8.86 4.66
N GLU A 92 -3.18 -9.12 3.39
CA GLU A 92 -4.15 -9.69 2.44
C GLU A 92 -4.57 -11.12 2.81
N GLY A 93 -3.68 -11.88 3.46
CA GLY A 93 -3.94 -13.25 3.90
C GLY A 93 -4.39 -13.39 5.36
N GLU A 94 -4.48 -12.30 6.12
CA GLU A 94 -4.91 -12.30 7.53
C GLU A 94 -6.33 -11.72 7.64
N ASP A 95 -7.24 -12.41 8.35
CA ASP A 95 -8.61 -11.91 8.57
C ASP A 95 -8.68 -10.82 9.66
N GLU A 96 -7.74 -10.85 10.61
CA GLU A 96 -7.69 -9.93 11.74
C GLU A 96 -6.23 -9.65 12.17
N GLY A 97 -6.02 -8.52 12.84
CA GLY A 97 -4.74 -8.12 13.39
C GLY A 97 -4.11 -6.91 12.68
N PRO A 98 -2.93 -6.47 13.14
CA PRO A 98 -2.36 -5.19 12.74
C PRO A 98 -1.97 -5.11 11.25
N PHE A 99 -1.69 -6.24 10.59
CA PHE A 99 -1.41 -6.26 9.15
C PHE A 99 -2.69 -6.24 8.32
N ALA A 100 -3.71 -6.98 8.73
CA ALA A 100 -5.06 -6.91 8.13
C ALA A 100 -5.63 -5.49 8.22
N ASP A 101 -5.58 -4.88 9.41
CA ASP A 101 -6.02 -3.49 9.64
C ASP A 101 -5.28 -2.50 8.74
N PHE A 102 -3.96 -2.69 8.59
CA PHE A 102 -3.14 -1.85 7.73
C PHE A 102 -3.48 -2.04 6.24
N PHE A 103 -3.67 -3.29 5.79
CA PHE A 103 -4.08 -3.59 4.42
C PHE A 103 -5.38 -2.87 4.07
N ASP A 104 -6.39 -3.06 4.91
CA ASP A 104 -7.71 -2.42 4.80
C ASP A 104 -7.61 -0.88 4.76
N ARG A 105 -6.80 -0.31 5.67
CA ARG A 105 -6.57 1.13 5.75
C ARG A 105 -5.93 1.68 4.47
N ILE A 106 -4.99 0.95 3.88
CA ILE A 106 -4.29 1.31 2.64
C ILE A 106 -5.21 1.18 1.42
N VAL A 107 -6.06 0.14 1.36
CA VAL A 107 -7.03 -0.01 0.27
C VAL A 107 -7.97 1.20 0.24
N ARG A 108 -8.49 1.63 1.40
CA ARG A 108 -9.31 2.84 1.51
C ARG A 108 -8.51 4.09 1.12
N ALA A 109 -7.29 4.23 1.62
CA ALA A 109 -6.41 5.37 1.33
C ALA A 109 -6.14 5.56 -0.17
N LYS A 110 -5.92 4.46 -0.92
CA LYS A 110 -5.72 4.50 -2.37
C LYS A 110 -6.94 5.07 -3.11
N GLY A 111 -8.14 4.70 -2.68
CA GLY A 111 -9.39 5.24 -3.24
C GLY A 111 -9.47 6.76 -3.10
N TYR A 112 -9.22 7.29 -1.90
CA TYR A 112 -9.21 8.75 -1.67
C TYR A 112 -8.05 9.45 -2.40
N GLY A 113 -6.87 8.83 -2.43
CA GLY A 113 -5.69 9.40 -3.07
C GLY A 113 -5.79 9.52 -4.59
N GLU A 114 -6.60 8.68 -5.23
CA GLU A 114 -6.84 8.77 -6.67
C GLU A 114 -7.56 10.08 -7.04
N ASP A 115 -8.53 10.50 -6.23
CA ASP A 115 -9.29 11.74 -6.46
C ASP A 115 -8.41 13.00 -6.42
N HIS A 116 -7.29 12.98 -5.67
CA HIS A 116 -6.38 14.12 -5.56
C HIS A 116 -5.73 14.53 -6.89
N TYR A 117 -5.57 13.62 -7.84
CA TYR A 117 -5.02 13.94 -9.17
C TYR A 117 -6.06 13.82 -10.27
N VAL A 118 -6.98 12.87 -10.16
CA VAL A 118 -7.99 12.64 -11.21
C VAL A 118 -8.89 13.87 -11.38
N GLN A 119 -9.35 14.49 -10.29
CA GLN A 119 -10.23 15.66 -10.41
C GLN A 119 -9.54 16.86 -11.07
N PRO A 120 -8.32 17.28 -10.65
CA PRO A 120 -7.59 18.33 -11.36
C PRO A 120 -7.29 18.01 -12.82
N ILE A 121 -6.92 16.76 -13.15
CA ILE A 121 -6.64 16.36 -14.54
C ILE A 121 -7.92 16.48 -15.38
N ILE A 122 -9.07 16.04 -14.86
CA ILE A 122 -10.36 16.17 -15.55
C ILE A 122 -10.71 17.65 -15.75
N GLU A 123 -10.50 18.50 -14.75
CA GLU A 123 -10.79 19.93 -14.83
C GLU A 123 -9.92 20.62 -15.89
N ILE A 124 -8.60 20.42 -15.85
CA ILE A 124 -7.67 20.95 -16.86
C ILE A 124 -8.02 20.44 -18.26
N ALA A 125 -8.33 19.15 -18.41
CA ALA A 125 -8.70 18.58 -19.71
C ALA A 125 -10.02 19.18 -20.24
N LYS A 126 -11.01 19.45 -19.37
CA LYS A 126 -12.25 20.14 -19.75
C LYS A 126 -11.98 21.58 -20.20
N GLU A 127 -11.17 22.32 -19.45
CA GLU A 127 -10.81 23.71 -19.78
C GLU A 127 -10.06 23.81 -21.13
N GLN A 128 -9.17 22.85 -21.41
CA GLN A 128 -8.38 22.81 -22.63
C GLN A 128 -9.09 22.12 -23.81
N GLY A 129 -10.27 21.52 -23.58
CA GLY A 129 -10.98 20.73 -24.57
C GLY A 129 -10.23 19.44 -24.97
N ASP A 130 -9.37 18.92 -24.10
CA ASP A 130 -8.58 17.71 -24.35
C ASP A 130 -9.44 16.44 -24.17
N LEU A 131 -10.25 16.16 -25.18
CA LEU A 131 -11.04 14.93 -25.29
C LEU A 131 -10.17 13.67 -25.27
N ALA A 132 -8.89 13.79 -25.65
CA ALA A 132 -7.98 12.66 -25.71
C ALA A 132 -7.63 12.14 -24.32
N THR A 133 -7.33 13.06 -23.40
CA THR A 133 -7.07 12.77 -22.00
C THR A 133 -8.31 12.20 -21.31
N LEU A 134 -9.49 12.81 -21.52
CA LEU A 134 -10.76 12.34 -20.94
C LEU A 134 -11.11 10.92 -21.40
N MET A 135 -10.99 10.63 -22.71
CA MET A 135 -11.20 9.28 -23.23
C MET A 135 -10.22 8.25 -22.65
N SER A 136 -8.95 8.62 -22.48
CA SER A 136 -7.95 7.73 -21.90
C SER A 136 -8.26 7.37 -20.45
N LEU A 137 -8.71 8.34 -19.65
CA LEU A 137 -9.16 8.12 -18.27
C LEU A 137 -10.40 7.20 -18.20
N LEU A 138 -11.39 7.43 -19.07
CA LEU A 138 -12.59 6.59 -19.14
C LEU A 138 -12.25 5.14 -19.48
N LYS A 139 -11.32 4.91 -20.41
CA LYS A 139 -10.84 3.56 -20.77
C LYS A 139 -10.14 2.85 -19.62
N GLN A 140 -9.31 3.56 -18.86
CA GLN A 140 -8.60 2.98 -17.71
C GLN A 140 -9.57 2.62 -16.57
N ARG A 141 -10.59 3.44 -16.31
CA ARG A 141 -11.50 3.28 -15.18
C ARG A 141 -12.72 2.41 -15.49
N TYR A 142 -13.14 2.39 -16.74
CA TYR A 142 -14.31 1.64 -17.23
C TYR A 142 -13.96 0.85 -18.50
N PRO A 143 -12.98 -0.07 -18.44
CA PRO A 143 -12.50 -0.82 -19.59
C PRO A 143 -13.62 -1.61 -20.28
N ASP A 144 -14.53 -2.22 -19.52
CA ASP A 144 -15.65 -3.00 -20.05
C ASP A 144 -16.61 -2.17 -20.93
N SER A 145 -16.74 -0.87 -20.64
CA SER A 145 -17.67 0.03 -21.33
C SER A 145 -17.01 0.88 -22.41
N TRP A 146 -15.69 1.12 -22.32
CA TRP A 146 -14.99 2.08 -23.17
C TRP A 146 -13.75 1.53 -23.88
N GLY A 147 -13.31 0.30 -23.57
CA GLY A 147 -12.06 -0.28 -24.07
C GLY A 147 -11.96 -0.26 -25.60
N ASP A 148 -13.03 -0.66 -26.28
CA ASP A 148 -13.09 -0.78 -27.74
C ASP A 148 -13.41 0.53 -28.48
N VAL A 149 -13.65 1.63 -27.75
CA VAL A 149 -14.00 2.93 -28.36
C VAL A 149 -12.73 3.58 -28.86
N ASP A 150 -12.27 3.22 -30.06
CA ASP A 150 -11.06 3.84 -30.61
C ASP A 150 -11.31 5.30 -30.99
N ARG A 151 -10.30 6.16 -30.78
CA ARG A 151 -10.38 7.53 -31.26
C ARG A 151 -10.30 7.45 -32.77
N GLY A 152 -11.44 7.59 -33.44
CA GLY A 152 -11.49 7.67 -34.90
C GLY A 152 -10.41 8.62 -35.40
N GLU A 153 -9.62 8.15 -36.37
CA GLU A 153 -8.52 8.90 -36.96
C GLU A 153 -9.04 10.27 -37.41
N GLN A 154 -8.48 11.35 -36.88
CA GLN A 154 -8.85 12.69 -37.27
C GLN A 154 -8.27 12.95 -38.68
N ALA A 155 -8.97 12.45 -39.70
CA ALA A 155 -8.70 12.81 -41.08
C ALA A 155 -8.89 14.33 -41.21
N GLY A 156 -7.82 15.00 -41.65
CA GLY A 156 -7.69 16.45 -41.55
C GLY A 156 -8.82 17.25 -42.19
N GLY A 157 -9.07 18.42 -41.60
CA GLY A 157 -9.75 19.56 -42.23
C GLY A 157 -11.21 19.33 -42.59
N ILE A 158 -12.12 19.47 -41.63
CA ILE A 158 -13.52 19.76 -41.96
C ILE A 158 -13.57 21.24 -42.37
N THR A 159 -13.56 21.51 -43.68
CA THR A 159 -13.93 22.83 -44.20
C THR A 159 -15.45 22.93 -44.20
N VAL A 160 -16.00 23.59 -43.19
CA VAL A 160 -17.42 23.99 -43.20
C VAL A 160 -17.55 25.22 -44.09
N THR A 161 -17.91 25.03 -45.36
CA THR A 161 -18.37 26.13 -46.22
C THR A 161 -19.83 26.41 -45.90
N SER A 162 -20.09 27.40 -45.04
CA SER A 162 -21.44 27.95 -44.90
C SER A 162 -21.69 28.88 -46.08
N GLU A 163 -22.52 28.46 -47.03
CA GLU A 163 -23.08 29.38 -48.02
C GLU A 163 -24.17 30.20 -47.34
N VAL A 164 -23.99 31.52 -47.43
CA VAL A 164 -24.77 32.60 -46.84
C VAL A 164 -26.29 32.37 -46.93
N VAL A 165 -27.00 32.49 -45.80
CA VAL A 165 -28.45 32.72 -45.79
C VAL A 165 -28.66 34.20 -45.55
N GLU A 166 -28.91 34.97 -46.61
CA GLU A 166 -29.40 36.34 -46.47
C GLU A 166 -30.90 36.27 -46.17
N ILE A 167 -31.29 36.72 -44.98
CA ILE A 167 -32.69 36.96 -44.63
C ILE A 167 -32.97 38.43 -44.97
N SER A 168 -33.68 38.68 -46.06
CA SER A 168 -34.24 39.99 -46.36
C SER A 168 -35.52 40.19 -45.53
N GLU A 169 -35.47 41.08 -44.54
CA GLU A 169 -36.66 41.58 -43.86
C GLU A 169 -37.39 42.56 -44.79
N ASP A 170 -38.38 42.07 -45.54
CA ASP A 170 -39.38 42.93 -46.17
C ASP A 170 -40.51 43.14 -45.15
N SER A 171 -40.42 44.24 -44.40
CA SER A 171 -41.47 44.66 -43.47
C SER A 171 -42.44 45.57 -44.23
N PRO A 172 -43.70 45.18 -44.47
CA PRO A 172 -44.68 46.09 -45.05
C PRO A 172 -45.03 47.18 -44.02
N GLU A 173 -44.78 48.44 -44.39
CA GLU A 173 -45.34 49.62 -43.69
C GLU A 173 -46.87 49.49 -43.64
N VAL A 174 -47.42 49.49 -42.43
CA VAL A 174 -48.85 49.72 -42.21
C VAL A 174 -48.99 51.09 -41.57
N GLN A 175 -49.71 51.95 -42.31
CA GLN A 175 -50.00 53.37 -42.05
C GLN A 175 -50.72 53.63 -40.72
#